data_AF-A0A319CEE2-F1
#
_entry.id   AF-A0A319CEE2-F1
#
_cell.length_a   1.000
_cell.length_b   1.000
_cell.length_c   1.000
_cell.angle_alpha   90.00
_cell.angle_beta   90.00
_cell.angle_gamma   90.00
#
_symmetry.space_group_name_H-M   'P 1'
#
loop_
_entity.id
_entity.type
_entity.pdbx_description
1 polymer ?
#
loop_
_entity_poly.entity_id
_entity_poly.type
_entity_poly.pdbx_seq_one_letter_code
_entity_poly.pdbx_strand_id
1 'polypeptide(L)'
;MLIVRFSCPTEIKTEEDLVPPGAKPGTIPTDIEHATGLERLELTGKMQGIDIFDMRPLDASRKGTLENPIIVNGAGDEQYAGCTGFPADSHQVNWLTVSRDRPIERCGECGNVVKLNYVGPEEDPHAHDHHGHDHHGHPPYEEPKTFADYVKPEYWYR
;
A
#
# COMPACT_ATOMS: atom_id res chain seq x y z
N MET A 1 -9.59 4.07 13.39
CA MET A 1 -8.20 4.60 13.51
C MET A 1 -7.68 4.72 12.09
N LEU A 2 -7.59 5.94 11.56
CA LEU A 2 -7.31 6.15 10.14
C LEU A 2 -5.86 5.75 9.83
N ILE A 3 -5.70 4.68 9.06
CA ILE A 3 -4.46 3.98 8.78
C ILE A 3 -3.75 4.62 7.57
N VAL A 4 -3.32 5.87 7.69
CA VAL A 4 -2.46 6.47 6.66
C VAL A 4 -1.28 7.16 7.31
N ARG A 5 -0.38 6.36 7.91
CA ARG A 5 0.87 6.84 8.52
C ARG A 5 1.87 7.42 7.51
N PHE A 6 1.58 7.36 6.21
CA PHE A 6 2.49 7.85 5.19
C PHE A 6 2.44 9.36 4.98
N SER A 7 1.28 9.99 5.21
CA SER A 7 1.09 11.37 4.78
C SER A 7 -0.18 12.03 5.35
N CYS A 8 -0.53 11.74 6.60
CA CYS A 8 -1.72 12.34 7.21
C CYS A 8 -1.51 13.85 7.44
N PRO A 9 -2.45 14.71 7.02
CA PRO A 9 -2.41 16.14 7.32
C PRO A 9 -2.35 16.38 8.83
N THR A 10 -1.59 17.38 9.27
CA THR A 10 -1.39 17.68 10.71
C THR A 10 -2.69 17.97 11.49
N GLU A 11 -3.73 18.39 10.78
CA GLU A 11 -5.03 18.80 11.31
C GLU A 11 -6.00 17.63 11.53
N ILE A 12 -5.79 16.49 10.87
CA ILE A 12 -6.72 15.35 10.88
C ILE A 12 -6.08 14.20 11.67
N LYS A 13 -6.69 13.77 12.78
CA LYS A 13 -6.18 12.64 13.58
C LYS A 13 -7.19 11.51 13.71
N THR A 14 -8.46 11.88 13.69
CA THR A 14 -9.60 10.99 13.93
C THR A 14 -10.64 11.15 12.82
N GLU A 15 -11.59 10.22 12.76
CA GLU A 15 -12.65 10.26 11.74
C GLU A 15 -13.63 11.42 12.01
N GLU A 16 -13.75 11.85 13.27
CA GLU A 16 -14.53 12.99 13.69
C GLU A 16 -13.96 14.31 13.14
N ASP A 17 -12.64 14.42 12.95
CA ASP A 17 -11.99 15.59 12.35
C ASP A 17 -12.31 15.73 10.84
N LEU A 18 -12.88 14.68 10.24
CA LEU A 18 -13.32 14.69 8.83
C LEU A 18 -14.70 15.35 8.64
N VAL A 19 -15.31 15.85 9.72
CA VAL A 19 -16.56 16.62 9.67
C VAL A 19 -16.24 18.12 9.68
N PRO A 20 -16.66 18.90 8.67
CA PRO A 20 -16.40 20.33 8.63
C PRO A 20 -17.29 21.10 9.60
N PRO A 21 -16.91 22.33 10.00
CA PRO A 21 -17.73 23.21 10.83
C PRO A 21 -18.99 23.74 10.13
N GLY A 22 -19.08 23.61 8.81
CA GLY A 22 -20.18 24.12 7.98
C GLY A 22 -20.09 25.61 7.67
N ALA A 23 -20.75 26.04 6.58
CA ALA A 23 -20.80 27.44 6.16
C ALA A 23 -21.86 28.26 6.94
N LYS A 24 -21.69 29.59 6.95
CA LYS A 24 -22.65 30.49 7.60
C LYS A 24 -23.98 30.54 6.83
N PRO A 25 -25.12 30.76 7.52
CA PRO A 25 -26.40 30.94 6.84
C PRO A 25 -26.34 32.11 5.85
N GLY A 26 -26.84 31.89 4.64
CA GLY A 26 -26.89 32.90 3.58
C GLY A 26 -25.61 33.03 2.72
N THR A 27 -24.59 32.20 2.96
CA THR A 27 -23.40 32.10 2.10
C THR A 27 -23.39 30.80 1.30
N ILE A 28 -22.77 30.83 0.12
CA ILE A 28 -22.50 29.61 -0.66
C ILE A 28 -21.26 28.94 -0.03
N PRO A 29 -21.35 27.67 0.40
CA PRO A 29 -20.22 26.97 0.99
C PRO A 29 -19.11 26.77 -0.05
N THR A 30 -17.87 26.89 0.39
CA THR A 30 -16.71 26.40 -0.36
C THR A 30 -16.56 24.89 -0.20
N ASP A 31 -15.85 24.23 -1.11
CA ASP A 31 -15.66 22.77 -1.10
C ASP A 31 -15.11 22.27 0.24
N ILE A 32 -14.16 23.01 0.85
CA ILE A 32 -13.59 22.65 2.16
C ILE A 32 -14.57 22.77 3.34
N GLU A 33 -15.61 23.60 3.21
CA GLU A 33 -16.60 23.83 4.27
C GLU A 33 -17.74 22.80 4.24
N HIS A 34 -17.86 22.03 3.16
CA HIS A 34 -18.94 21.06 2.97
C HIS A 34 -18.45 19.64 2.66
N ALA A 35 -17.20 19.46 2.22
CA ALA A 35 -16.61 18.15 2.03
C ALA A 35 -16.53 17.38 3.36
N THR A 36 -16.84 16.08 3.29
CA THR A 36 -16.84 15.17 4.45
C THR A 36 -16.07 13.89 4.14
N GLY A 37 -15.55 13.23 5.17
CA GLY A 37 -14.91 11.92 5.01
C GLY A 37 -13.63 11.96 4.16
N LEU A 38 -13.50 11.03 3.22
CA LEU A 38 -12.31 10.89 2.36
C LEU A 38 -12.10 12.10 1.42
N GLU A 39 -13.18 12.73 0.98
CA GLU A 39 -13.09 13.94 0.14
C GLU A 39 -12.40 15.07 0.91
N ARG A 40 -12.79 15.28 2.17
CA ARG A 40 -12.16 16.27 3.02
C ARG A 40 -10.69 15.94 3.30
N LEU A 41 -10.40 14.67 3.57
CA LEU A 41 -9.04 14.19 3.78
C LEU A 41 -8.15 14.54 2.57
N GLU A 42 -8.59 14.18 1.36
CA GLU A 42 -7.87 14.47 0.12
C GLU A 42 -7.69 15.98 -0.12
N LEU A 43 -8.76 16.78 0.05
CA LEU A 43 -8.69 18.24 -0.12
C LEU A 43 -7.71 18.89 0.85
N THR A 44 -7.78 18.56 2.14
CA THR A 44 -6.87 19.08 3.16
C THR A 44 -5.43 18.64 2.89
N GLY A 45 -5.21 17.39 2.46
CA GLY A 45 -3.89 16.91 2.03
C GLY A 45 -3.34 17.72 0.87
N LYS A 46 -4.12 17.89 -0.20
CA LYS A 46 -3.72 18.67 -1.38
C LYS A 46 -3.43 20.13 -1.04
N MET A 47 -4.17 20.74 -0.12
CA MET A 47 -3.88 22.10 0.38
C MET A 47 -2.52 22.19 1.09
N GLN A 48 -2.09 21.12 1.75
CA GLN A 48 -0.76 21.01 2.39
C GLN A 48 0.33 20.53 1.43
N GLY A 49 0.01 20.30 0.15
CA GLY A 49 0.94 19.78 -0.85
C GLY A 49 1.24 18.28 -0.69
N ILE A 50 0.37 17.57 0.01
CA ILE A 50 0.50 16.14 0.31
C ILE A 50 -0.53 15.36 -0.49
N ASP A 51 -0.08 14.42 -1.32
CA ASP A 51 -0.97 13.48 -1.98
C ASP A 51 -1.16 12.24 -1.09
N ILE A 52 -2.38 12.06 -0.57
CA ILE A 52 -2.70 11.02 0.40
C ILE A 52 -2.86 9.66 -0.27
N PHE A 53 -3.25 9.66 -1.55
CA PHE A 53 -3.34 8.47 -2.36
C PHE A 53 -2.16 8.49 -3.34
N ASP A 54 -1.10 7.73 -3.02
CA ASP A 54 0.09 7.71 -3.87
C ASP A 54 -0.22 7.10 -5.25
N MET A 55 -0.40 7.95 -6.25
CA MET A 55 -0.70 7.56 -7.64
C MET A 55 0.56 7.45 -8.51
N ARG A 56 1.76 7.53 -7.92
CA ARG A 56 3.01 7.48 -8.68
C ARG A 56 3.29 6.05 -9.17
N PRO A 57 3.87 5.89 -10.37
CA PRO A 57 4.31 4.58 -10.83
C PRO A 57 5.48 4.06 -10.00
N LEU A 58 5.77 2.78 -10.14
CA LEU A 58 6.97 2.17 -9.55
C LEU A 58 8.22 2.94 -9.99
N ASP A 59 9.12 3.23 -9.05
CA ASP A 59 10.37 3.94 -9.33
C ASP A 59 11.25 3.12 -10.27
N ALA A 60 11.43 3.63 -11.49
CA ALA A 60 12.29 3.08 -12.53
C ALA A 60 13.53 3.96 -12.79
N SER A 61 13.85 4.91 -11.90
CA SER A 61 15.04 5.76 -12.03
C SER A 61 16.36 5.00 -11.83
N ARG A 62 16.29 3.86 -11.14
CA ARG A 62 17.43 2.97 -10.86
C ARG A 62 16.98 1.51 -10.88
N LYS A 63 17.94 0.61 -11.04
CA LYS A 63 17.75 -0.83 -10.79
C LYS A 63 17.92 -1.11 -9.30
N GLY A 64 16.92 -1.73 -8.68
CA GLY A 64 17.00 -2.24 -7.31
C GLY A 64 17.96 -3.42 -7.20
N THR A 65 18.80 -3.41 -6.17
CA THR A 65 19.66 -4.54 -5.76
C THR A 65 19.18 -5.11 -4.44
N LEU A 66 19.78 -6.21 -3.96
CA LEU A 66 19.50 -6.70 -2.62
C LEU A 66 19.90 -5.73 -1.51
N GLU A 67 21.04 -5.03 -1.67
CA GLU A 67 21.47 -4.04 -0.67
C GLU A 67 20.63 -2.75 -0.76
N ASN A 68 20.17 -2.40 -1.96
CA ASN A 68 19.40 -1.20 -2.22
C ASN A 68 18.16 -1.51 -3.09
N PRO A 69 17.11 -2.14 -2.53
CA PRO A 69 15.91 -2.50 -3.28
C PRO A 69 15.06 -1.28 -3.61
N ILE A 70 14.14 -1.41 -4.57
CA ILE A 70 13.06 -0.45 -4.77
C ILE A 70 12.03 -0.66 -3.65
N ILE A 71 11.76 0.39 -2.89
CA ILE A 71 10.81 0.31 -1.77
C ILE A 71 9.39 0.48 -2.30
N VAL A 72 8.53 -0.47 -1.96
CA VAL A 72 7.09 -0.43 -2.24
C VAL A 72 6.36 -0.34 -0.91
N ASN A 73 5.58 0.73 -0.73
CA ASN A 73 4.82 0.92 0.48
C ASN A 73 3.49 0.17 0.37
N GLY A 74 3.13 -0.57 1.41
CA GLY A 74 1.87 -1.31 1.47
C GLY A 74 1.28 -1.27 2.88
N ALA A 75 -0.05 -1.17 2.96
CA ALA A 75 -0.77 -1.22 4.23
C ALA A 75 -1.49 -2.55 4.46
N GLY A 76 -1.62 -3.41 3.43
CA GLY A 76 -2.15 -4.76 3.53
C GLY A 76 -1.06 -5.82 3.72
N ASP A 77 -1.47 -7.08 3.86
CA ASP A 77 -0.55 -8.21 4.04
C ASP A 77 0.30 -8.48 2.79
N GLU A 78 -0.23 -8.18 1.61
CA GLU A 78 0.44 -8.30 0.32
C GLU A 78 0.26 -7.04 -0.53
N GLN A 79 1.25 -6.74 -1.36
CA GLN A 79 1.24 -5.63 -2.30
C GLN A 79 1.79 -6.08 -3.66
N TYR A 80 1.12 -5.64 -4.73
CA TYR A 80 1.53 -5.93 -6.09
C TYR A 80 2.35 -4.77 -6.67
N ALA A 81 3.46 -5.11 -7.32
CA ALA A 81 4.32 -4.18 -8.03
C ALA A 81 4.50 -4.63 -9.49
N GLY A 82 4.11 -3.78 -10.44
CA GLY A 82 4.31 -4.03 -11.87
C GLY A 82 5.69 -3.57 -12.33
N CYS A 83 6.58 -4.51 -12.65
CA CYS A 83 7.90 -4.21 -13.18
C CYS A 83 7.89 -4.22 -14.71
N THR A 84 8.20 -3.08 -15.34
CA THR A 84 8.41 -2.94 -16.80
C THR A 84 9.89 -2.92 -17.19
N GLY A 85 10.77 -3.17 -16.22
CA GLY A 85 12.21 -3.27 -16.39
C GLY A 85 12.99 -1.97 -16.16
N PHE A 86 14.31 -2.05 -16.36
CA PHE A 86 15.23 -0.93 -16.23
C PHE A 86 16.23 -0.93 -17.40
N PRO A 87 16.27 0.13 -18.24
CA PRO A 87 15.41 1.33 -18.21
C PRO A 87 13.90 1.02 -18.33
N ALA A 88 13.04 1.95 -17.92
CA ALA A 88 11.59 1.75 -17.94
C ALA A 88 11.09 1.26 -19.32
N ASP A 89 10.15 0.32 -19.32
CA ASP A 89 9.55 -0.27 -20.54
C ASP A 89 10.52 -1.12 -21.39
N SER A 90 11.60 -1.62 -20.78
CA SER A 90 12.53 -2.55 -21.45
C SER A 90 11.97 -3.95 -21.68
N HIS A 91 10.93 -4.36 -20.95
CA HIS A 91 10.25 -5.64 -21.12
C HIS A 91 8.76 -5.56 -20.75
N GLN A 92 7.99 -6.62 -21.06
CA GLN A 92 6.57 -6.69 -20.71
C GLN A 92 6.35 -6.65 -19.20
N VAL A 93 5.19 -6.14 -18.76
CA VAL A 93 4.90 -6.02 -17.33
C VAL A 93 4.95 -7.38 -16.63
N ASN A 94 5.90 -7.52 -15.71
CA ASN A 94 5.98 -8.65 -14.81
C ASN A 94 5.42 -8.21 -13.46
N TRP A 95 4.37 -8.90 -13.00
CA TRP A 95 3.74 -8.64 -11.71
C TRP A 95 4.52 -9.36 -10.61
N LEU A 96 4.96 -8.58 -9.62
CA LEU A 96 5.68 -9.06 -8.45
C LEU A 96 4.77 -8.91 -7.25
N THR A 97 4.61 -9.99 -6.49
CA THR A 97 3.88 -9.98 -5.22
C THR A 97 4.89 -9.90 -4.09
N VAL A 98 4.76 -8.91 -3.22
CA VAL A 98 5.54 -8.83 -1.97
C VAL A 98 4.58 -8.92 -0.80
N SER A 99 4.91 -9.75 0.19
CA SER A 99 4.08 -9.95 1.38
C SER A 99 4.85 -9.68 2.66
N ARG A 100 4.18 -9.62 3.80
CA ARG A 100 4.84 -9.47 5.11
C ARG A 100 5.80 -10.62 5.41
N ASP A 101 5.43 -11.85 5.02
CA ASP A 101 6.24 -13.05 5.22
C ASP A 101 7.38 -13.14 4.20
N ARG A 102 7.14 -12.67 2.97
CA ARG A 102 8.12 -12.63 1.88
C ARG A 102 8.26 -11.19 1.36
N PRO A 103 8.96 -10.33 2.10
CA PRO A 103 8.98 -8.89 1.83
C PRO A 103 9.85 -8.50 0.64
N ILE A 104 10.61 -9.43 0.05
CA ILE A 104 11.54 -9.15 -1.05
C ILE A 104 11.20 -10.08 -2.21
N GLU A 105 11.02 -9.49 -3.40
CA GLU A 105 10.77 -10.22 -4.63
C GLU A 105 11.71 -9.72 -5.75
N ARG A 106 12.09 -10.62 -6.67
CA ARG A 106 12.99 -10.30 -7.77
C ARG A 106 12.29 -10.52 -9.10
N CYS A 107 12.35 -9.51 -9.98
CA CYS A 107 11.88 -9.70 -11.35
C CYS A 107 12.75 -10.73 -12.08
N GLY A 108 12.13 -11.80 -12.58
CA GLY A 108 12.82 -12.87 -13.30
C GLY A 108 13.44 -12.47 -14.64
N GLU A 109 13.08 -11.30 -15.18
CA GLU A 109 13.54 -10.82 -16.49
C GLU A 109 14.64 -9.77 -16.36
N CYS A 110 14.38 -8.63 -15.72
CA CYS A 110 15.39 -7.59 -15.53
C CYS A 110 16.23 -7.74 -14.27
N GLY A 111 15.85 -8.60 -13.32
CA GLY A 111 16.53 -8.75 -12.04
C GLY A 111 16.35 -7.56 -11.08
N ASN A 112 15.34 -6.70 -11.30
CA ASN A 112 14.99 -5.63 -10.37
C ASN A 112 14.50 -6.22 -9.04
N VAL A 113 15.01 -5.71 -7.93
CA VAL A 113 14.61 -6.15 -6.59
C VAL A 113 13.64 -5.13 -5.99
N VAL A 114 12.46 -5.58 -5.58
CA VAL A 114 11.47 -4.80 -4.85
C VAL A 114 11.37 -5.28 -3.41
N LYS A 115 11.11 -4.36 -2.49
CA LYS A 115 10.92 -4.68 -1.07
C LYS A 115 9.68 -3.99 -0.50
N LEU A 116 8.83 -4.75 0.19
CA LEU A 116 7.71 -4.23 0.95
C LEU A 116 8.20 -3.45 2.17
N ASN A 117 7.69 -2.23 2.30
CA ASN A 117 7.73 -1.43 3.51
C ASN A 117 6.30 -1.36 4.08
N TYR A 118 6.05 -2.18 5.11
CA TYR A 118 4.74 -2.26 5.74
C TYR A 118 4.47 -1.02 6.59
N VAL A 119 3.33 -0.38 6.35
CA VAL A 119 2.94 0.90 6.98
C VAL A 119 1.50 0.91 7.49
N GLY A 120 0.85 -0.24 7.47
CA GLY A 120 -0.45 -0.47 8.09
C GLY A 120 -0.37 -0.52 9.63
N PRO A 121 -1.51 -0.77 10.30
CA PRO A 121 -1.54 -1.01 11.74
C PRO A 121 -0.94 -2.39 12.05
N GLU A 122 -0.50 -2.64 13.27
CA GLU A 122 0.05 -3.96 13.60
C GLU A 122 -1.01 -5.08 13.55
N GLU A 123 -2.26 -4.73 13.84
CA GLU A 123 -3.43 -5.61 13.77
C GLU A 123 -4.24 -5.29 12.52
N ASP A 124 -4.51 -6.30 11.69
CA ASP A 124 -5.41 -6.18 10.56
C ASP A 124 -6.86 -6.43 11.03
N PRO A 125 -7.75 -5.42 11.02
CA PRO A 125 -9.17 -5.60 11.36
C PRO A 125 -9.93 -6.47 10.33
N HIS A 126 -9.32 -6.73 9.17
CA HIS A 126 -9.82 -7.58 8.11
C HIS A 126 -9.15 -8.95 8.07
N ALA A 127 -8.27 -9.26 9.02
CA ALA A 127 -7.87 -10.65 9.26
C ALA A 127 -9.14 -11.40 9.65
N HIS A 128 -9.64 -12.25 8.75
CA HIS A 128 -10.81 -13.08 8.99
C HIS A 128 -10.49 -14.21 9.99
N ASP A 129 -10.10 -13.86 11.21
CA ASP A 129 -10.15 -14.77 12.35
C ASP A 129 -11.55 -14.68 12.99
N HIS A 130 -12.42 -15.59 12.51
CA HIS A 130 -13.33 -16.38 13.34
C HIS A 130 -14.42 -15.71 14.19
N HIS A 131 -15.24 -14.78 13.67
CA HIS A 131 -16.52 -14.48 14.33
C HIS A 131 -17.72 -14.33 13.36
N GLY A 132 -18.37 -15.45 13.05
CA GLY A 132 -19.83 -15.52 13.14
C GLY A 132 -20.72 -15.32 11.92
N HIS A 133 -20.32 -15.75 10.71
CA HIS A 133 -21.31 -15.91 9.61
C HIS A 133 -21.16 -17.26 8.91
N ASP A 134 -22.16 -18.10 9.13
CA ASP A 134 -22.37 -19.40 8.50
C ASP A 134 -22.46 -19.31 6.97
N HIS A 135 -21.92 -20.36 6.33
CA HIS A 135 -22.08 -20.78 4.92
C HIS A 135 -21.17 -20.10 3.89
N HIS A 136 -19.92 -20.57 3.79
CA HIS A 136 -19.24 -21.08 2.57
C HIS A 136 -17.73 -21.20 2.86
N GLY A 137 -17.35 -22.28 3.54
CA GLY A 137 -15.96 -22.55 3.90
C GLY A 137 -15.11 -22.94 2.69
N HIS A 138 -14.42 -21.96 2.11
CA HIS A 138 -13.13 -22.23 1.50
C HIS A 138 -12.07 -22.10 2.59
N PRO A 139 -11.18 -23.09 2.79
CA PRO A 139 -10.00 -22.88 3.63
C PRO A 139 -9.23 -21.67 3.07
N PRO A 140 -8.52 -20.90 3.93
CA PRO A 140 -7.62 -19.86 3.46
C PRO A 140 -6.74 -20.46 2.35
N TYR A 141 -6.61 -19.73 1.24
CA TYR A 141 -5.80 -20.19 0.12
C TYR A 141 -4.35 -20.30 0.61
N GLU A 142 -3.91 -21.52 0.87
CA GLU A 142 -2.50 -21.80 1.12
C GLU A 142 -1.80 -21.85 -0.23
N GLU A 143 -0.84 -20.94 -0.44
CA GLU A 143 -0.03 -20.97 -1.66
C GLU A 143 0.60 -22.37 -1.80
N PRO A 144 0.50 -22.99 -2.99
CA PRO A 144 1.12 -24.28 -3.22
C PRO A 144 2.63 -24.13 -3.03
N LYS A 145 3.19 -24.94 -2.12
CA LYS A 145 4.62 -24.92 -1.82
C LYS A 145 5.43 -25.02 -3.11
N THR A 146 6.19 -23.98 -3.37
CA THR A 146 7.12 -23.90 -4.47
C THR A 146 8.47 -24.47 -4.05
N PHE A 147 9.39 -24.64 -5.01
CA PHE A 147 10.76 -25.05 -4.69
C PHE A 147 11.44 -24.09 -3.69
N ALA A 148 11.07 -22.80 -3.70
CA ALA A 148 11.64 -21.80 -2.81
C ALA A 148 11.39 -22.11 -1.31
N ASP A 149 10.27 -22.74 -0.98
CA ASP A 149 9.90 -23.08 0.40
C ASP A 149 10.75 -24.21 1.01
N TYR A 150 11.42 -25.00 0.15
CA TYR A 150 12.35 -26.04 0.57
C TYR A 150 13.81 -25.56 0.62
N VAL A 151 14.08 -24.34 0.14
CA VAL A 151 15.39 -23.72 0.21
C VAL A 151 15.57 -23.11 1.59
N LYS A 152 16.70 -23.37 2.26
CA LYS A 152 16.93 -22.81 3.60
C LYS A 152 16.97 -21.28 3.55
N PRO A 153 16.45 -20.57 4.56
CA PRO A 153 16.39 -19.11 4.57
C PRO A 153 17.72 -18.41 4.31
N GLU A 154 18.84 -19.04 4.72
CA GLU A 154 20.19 -18.51 4.50
C GLU A 154 20.58 -18.36 3.01
N TYR A 155 19.84 -18.98 2.10
CA TYR A 155 20.09 -18.95 0.65
C TYR A 155 19.13 -18.04 -0.13
N TRP A 156 18.10 -17.47 0.49
CA TRP A 156 17.10 -16.67 -0.24
C TRP A 156 17.68 -15.38 -0.83
N TYR A 157 18.68 -14.79 -0.19
CA TYR A 157 19.20 -13.45 -0.53
C TYR A 157 20.74 -13.38 -0.62
N ARG A 158 21.37 -14.52 -0.94
CA ARG A 158 22.80 -14.55 -1.30
C ARG A 158 23.04 -14.19 -2.77
#